data_AF-A0A920QHS3-F1
#
_entry.id   AF-A0A920QHS3-F1
#
_cell.length_a   1.000
_cell.length_b   1.000
_cell.length_c   1.000
_cell.angle_alpha   90.00
_cell.angle_beta   90.00
_cell.angle_gamma   90.00
#
_symmetry.space_group_name_H-M   'P 1'
#
loop_
_entity.id
_entity.type
_entity.pdbx_description
1 polymer ?
#
loop_
_entity_poly.entity_id
_entity_poly.type
_entity_poly.pdbx_seq_one_letter_code
_entity_poly.pdbx_strand_id
1 'polypeptide(L)'
;MANSPEPRVEETAWTVAVARILFGHKMNIQTPPNLNPGSLKTLLDSGINDWGGISPLTPDHVNPEAPWPEIASLAESMEKYGKVLTERLPVFPKYALNSRDWIDLKASSYLIKPMDQQGMQEKIVGLQVNLLCSLLNFIKVRSKEIQKRKPCQICFT
;
A
#
# COMPACT_ATOMS: atom_id res chain seq x y z
N MET A 1 -1.17 5.77 26.54
CA MET A 1 0.05 5.95 25.72
C MET A 1 0.45 7.40 25.50
N ALA A 2 -0.43 8.41 25.69
CA ALA A 2 -0.08 9.82 25.43
C ALA A 2 1.15 10.37 26.19
N ASN A 3 1.52 9.78 27.34
CA ASN A 3 2.68 10.18 28.15
C ASN A 3 3.86 9.21 27.99
N SER A 4 3.82 8.32 27.02
CA SER A 4 4.89 7.38 26.71
C SER A 4 5.73 7.93 25.56
N PRO A 5 7.06 7.75 25.57
CA PRO A 5 7.88 8.11 24.42
C PRO A 5 7.47 7.29 23.19
N GLU A 6 7.62 7.90 22.02
CA GLU A 6 7.47 7.19 20.73
C GLU A 6 8.48 6.03 20.68
N PRO A 7 8.07 4.83 20.25
CA PRO A 7 9.00 3.70 20.10
C PRO A 7 10.11 4.05 19.12
N ARG A 8 11.31 3.54 19.39
CA ARG A 8 12.42 3.69 18.45
C ARG A 8 12.17 2.83 17.22
N VAL A 9 12.72 3.23 16.08
CA VAL A 9 12.60 2.44 14.84
C VAL A 9 13.05 0.98 15.01
N GLU A 10 14.08 0.72 15.81
CA GLU A 10 14.58 -0.63 16.05
C GLU A 10 13.56 -1.49 16.81
N GLU A 11 12.81 -0.89 17.73
CA GLU A 11 11.76 -1.59 18.50
C GLU A 11 10.57 -1.90 17.60
N THR A 12 10.17 -0.96 16.74
CA THR A 12 9.15 -1.17 15.71
C THR A 12 9.58 -2.28 14.75
N ALA A 13 10.79 -2.22 14.22
CA ALA A 13 11.34 -3.22 13.31
C ALA A 13 11.41 -4.61 13.97
N TRP A 14 11.89 -4.69 15.22
CA TRP A 14 11.92 -5.93 15.98
C TRP A 14 10.52 -6.52 16.16
N THR A 15 9.55 -5.67 16.53
CA THR A 15 8.15 -6.08 16.74
C THR A 15 7.52 -6.62 15.46
N VAL A 16 7.76 -5.94 14.33
CA VAL A 16 7.32 -6.40 13.00
C VAL A 16 7.95 -7.75 12.65
N ALA A 17 9.25 -7.91 12.87
CA ALA A 17 9.96 -9.16 12.56
C ALA A 17 9.41 -10.34 13.39
N VAL A 18 9.17 -10.11 14.68
CA VAL A 18 8.54 -11.11 15.56
C VAL A 18 7.12 -11.43 15.08
N ALA A 19 6.31 -10.42 14.74
CA ALA A 19 4.97 -10.64 14.20
C ALA A 19 5.00 -11.44 12.88
N ARG A 20 5.97 -11.17 11.99
CA ARG A 20 6.16 -11.92 10.75
C ARG A 20 6.50 -13.39 11.00
N ILE A 21 7.31 -13.68 12.01
CA ILE A 21 7.66 -15.05 12.41
C ILE A 21 6.43 -15.77 12.99
N LEU A 22 5.73 -15.13 13.95
CA LEU A 22 4.62 -15.74 14.68
C LEU A 22 3.38 -15.97 13.80
N PHE A 23 3.00 -14.98 13.00
CA PHE A 23 1.80 -15.05 12.14
C PHE A 23 2.10 -15.63 10.74
N GLY A 24 3.37 -15.90 10.46
CA GLY A 24 3.82 -16.48 9.20
C GLY A 24 3.79 -15.51 8.01
N HIS A 25 4.25 -16.00 6.86
CA HIS A 25 4.49 -15.18 5.67
C HIS A 25 3.22 -14.63 4.99
N LYS A 26 2.03 -15.15 5.33
CA LYS A 26 0.75 -14.75 4.71
C LYS A 26 0.07 -13.58 5.44
N MET A 27 0.48 -13.28 6.66
CA MET A 27 -0.12 -12.19 7.42
C MET A 27 0.22 -10.84 6.80
N ASN A 28 -0.76 -9.94 6.72
CA ASN A 28 -0.48 -8.57 6.33
C ASN A 28 -0.05 -7.79 7.57
N ILE A 29 1.11 -7.17 7.49
CA ILE A 29 1.70 -6.38 8.58
C ILE A 29 1.98 -5.01 8.01
N GLN A 30 1.43 -4.00 8.70
CA GLN A 30 1.39 -2.64 8.23
C GLN A 30 2.22 -1.72 9.12
N THR A 31 2.98 -0.82 8.51
CA THR A 31 3.58 0.33 9.19
C THR A 31 3.42 1.58 8.33
N PRO A 32 2.76 2.64 8.82
CA PRO A 32 2.64 3.90 8.07
C PRO A 32 4.01 4.54 7.80
N PRO A 33 4.28 5.01 6.57
CA PRO A 33 5.60 5.53 6.20
C PRO A 33 5.89 6.93 6.78
N ASN A 34 4.86 7.70 7.14
CA ASN A 34 4.98 9.04 7.72
C ASN A 34 5.48 9.01 9.17
N LEU A 35 5.22 7.94 9.93
CA LEU A 35 5.56 7.86 11.35
C LEU A 35 7.02 7.49 11.63
N ASN A 36 7.74 6.98 10.62
CA ASN A 36 9.13 6.56 10.75
C ASN A 36 9.96 7.09 9.56
N PRO A 37 10.09 8.42 9.42
CA PRO A 37 10.78 9.03 8.28
C PRO A 37 12.24 8.55 8.21
N GLY A 38 12.73 8.33 6.99
CA GLY A 38 14.09 7.83 6.75
C GLY A 38 14.31 6.33 7.03
N SER A 39 13.30 5.62 7.55
CA SER A 39 13.46 4.22 8.00
C SER A 39 12.76 3.19 7.11
N LEU A 40 12.34 3.58 5.91
CA LEU A 40 11.55 2.73 5.01
C LEU A 40 12.23 1.38 4.73
N LYS A 41 13.56 1.39 4.50
CA LYS A 41 14.28 0.14 4.22
C LYS A 41 14.30 -0.80 5.43
N THR A 42 14.54 -0.26 6.62
CA THR A 42 14.57 -1.03 7.88
C THR A 42 13.23 -1.70 8.14
N LEU A 43 12.12 -0.99 7.96
CA LEU A 43 10.77 -1.53 8.14
C LEU A 43 10.41 -2.54 7.04
N LEU A 44 10.85 -2.30 5.80
CA LEU A 44 10.66 -3.26 4.72
C LEU A 44 11.41 -4.58 4.98
N ASP A 45 12.65 -4.49 5.45
CA ASP A 45 13.51 -5.64 5.75
C ASP A 45 13.02 -6.40 7.00
N SER A 46 12.32 -5.75 7.92
CA SER A 46 11.71 -6.42 9.08
C SER A 46 10.48 -7.26 8.72
N GLY A 47 9.91 -7.08 7.53
CA GLY A 47 8.92 -8.00 6.98
C GLY A 47 7.49 -7.46 6.89
N ILE A 48 7.31 -6.13 6.90
CA ILE A 48 6.05 -5.54 6.45
C ILE A 48 5.78 -5.88 4.98
N ASN A 49 4.52 -5.79 4.60
CA ASN A 49 4.10 -5.88 3.20
C ASN A 49 3.03 -4.86 2.82
N ASP A 50 2.65 -3.99 3.75
CA ASP A 50 1.65 -2.95 3.59
C ASP A 50 2.14 -1.66 4.25
N TRP A 51 2.07 -0.53 3.54
CA TRP A 51 2.36 0.79 4.11
C TRP A 51 1.12 1.43 4.72
N GLY A 52 -0.07 0.88 4.46
CA GLY A 52 -1.32 1.35 5.01
C GLY A 52 -2.06 2.36 4.18
N GLY A 53 -2.99 3.05 4.84
CA GLY A 53 -3.67 4.21 4.29
C GLY A 53 -2.68 5.33 4.04
N ILE A 54 -2.63 5.86 2.82
CA ILE A 54 -1.88 7.06 2.47
C ILE A 54 -2.83 7.94 1.65
N SER A 55 -2.88 9.24 1.94
CA SER A 55 -3.72 10.17 1.18
C SER A 55 -2.88 11.28 0.56
N PRO A 56 -3.00 11.53 -0.75
CA PRO A 56 -2.41 12.71 -1.39
C PRO A 56 -3.31 13.96 -1.24
N LEU A 57 -4.54 13.81 -0.74
CA LEU A 57 -5.55 14.88 -0.73
C LEU A 57 -5.86 15.39 0.67
N THR A 58 -5.81 14.49 1.66
CA THR A 58 -6.22 14.79 3.04
C THR A 58 -5.03 14.64 3.98
N PRO A 59 -4.94 15.49 5.03
CA PRO A 59 -3.97 15.27 6.09
C PRO A 59 -4.27 13.98 6.85
N ASP A 60 -3.27 13.45 7.54
CA ASP A 60 -3.50 12.40 8.53
C ASP A 60 -4.33 12.98 9.69
N HIS A 61 -5.59 12.54 9.81
CA HIS A 61 -6.48 13.01 10.88
C HIS A 61 -6.13 12.42 12.26
N VAL A 62 -5.36 11.33 12.29
CA VAL A 62 -4.91 10.70 13.54
C VAL A 62 -3.64 11.38 14.03
N ASN A 63 -2.68 11.61 13.11
CA ASN A 63 -1.38 12.24 13.41
C ASN A 63 -1.13 13.46 12.51
N PRO A 64 -1.82 14.61 12.74
CA PRO A 64 -1.73 15.79 11.86
C PRO A 64 -0.32 16.39 11.71
N GLU A 65 0.55 16.14 12.68
CA GLU A 65 1.96 16.55 12.69
C GLU A 65 2.87 15.70 11.79
N ALA A 66 2.39 14.53 11.35
CA ALA A 66 3.13 13.59 10.52
C ALA A 66 2.51 13.51 9.11
N PRO A 67 2.91 14.40 8.17
CA PRO A 67 2.32 14.44 6.84
C PRO A 67 2.61 13.18 6.03
N TRP A 68 1.68 12.81 5.15
CA TRP A 68 1.88 11.73 4.20
C TRP A 68 3.07 12.01 3.27
N PRO A 69 3.91 11.01 2.95
CA PRO A 69 4.92 11.17 1.92
C PRO A 69 4.27 11.27 0.55
N GLU A 70 4.93 11.94 -0.39
CA GLU A 70 4.49 11.90 -1.78
C GLU A 70 4.57 10.48 -2.33
N ILE A 71 3.49 10.03 -2.98
CA ILE A 71 3.36 8.68 -3.53
C ILE A 71 4.47 8.38 -4.54
N ALA A 72 4.82 9.37 -5.38
CA ALA A 72 5.89 9.22 -6.36
C ALA A 72 7.25 8.95 -5.69
N SER A 73 7.59 9.72 -4.64
CA SER A 73 8.82 9.52 -3.87
C SER A 73 8.86 8.16 -3.16
N LEU A 74 7.72 7.74 -2.60
CA LEU A 74 7.60 6.42 -1.99
C LEU A 74 7.76 5.30 -3.03
N ALA A 75 7.18 5.46 -4.23
CA ALA A 75 7.29 4.50 -5.32
C ALA A 75 8.74 4.36 -5.79
N GLU A 76 9.44 5.47 -6.03
CA GLU A 76 10.86 5.48 -6.39
C GLU A 76 11.73 4.78 -5.33
N SER A 77 11.45 5.04 -4.05
CA SER A 77 12.15 4.38 -2.93
C SER A 77 11.92 2.87 -2.95
N MET A 78 10.67 2.43 -3.16
CA MET A 78 10.34 1.01 -3.27
C MET A 78 11.01 0.34 -4.47
N GLU A 79 11.08 1.02 -5.61
CA GLU A 79 11.78 0.51 -6.80
C GLU A 79 13.28 0.33 -6.55
N LYS A 80 13.93 1.28 -5.88
CA LYS A 80 15.34 1.16 -5.43
C LYS A 80 15.55 -0.06 -4.53
N TYR A 81 14.53 -0.47 -3.78
CA TYR A 81 14.57 -1.66 -2.92
C TYR A 81 14.09 -2.94 -3.62
N GLY A 82 13.88 -2.91 -4.94
CA GLY A 82 13.43 -4.07 -5.72
C GLY A 82 11.97 -4.45 -5.46
N LYS A 83 11.15 -3.52 -4.99
CA LYS A 83 9.71 -3.67 -4.75
C LYS A 83 8.90 -2.91 -5.79
N VAL A 84 7.61 -3.23 -5.86
CA VAL A 84 6.63 -2.47 -6.66
C VAL A 84 5.58 -1.94 -5.72
N LEU A 85 5.41 -0.62 -5.72
CA LEU A 85 4.35 0.02 -4.98
C LEU A 85 3.02 -0.19 -5.72
N THR A 86 2.06 -0.82 -5.04
CA THR A 86 0.78 -1.20 -5.63
C THR A 86 -0.36 -0.80 -4.71
N GLU A 87 -1.34 -0.11 -5.27
CA GLU A 87 -2.58 0.22 -4.59
C GLU A 87 -3.44 -1.03 -4.36
N ARG A 88 -3.86 -1.25 -3.12
CA ARG A 88 -4.88 -2.22 -2.73
C ARG A 88 -6.20 -1.52 -2.49
N LEU A 89 -7.26 -2.29 -2.61
CA LEU A 89 -8.59 -1.93 -2.12
C LEU A 89 -8.56 -1.76 -0.58
N PRO A 90 -9.59 -1.13 0.01
CA PRO A 90 -9.77 -1.07 1.47
C PRO A 90 -9.78 -2.46 2.14
N VAL A 91 -10.09 -3.49 1.36
CA VAL A 91 -10.13 -4.89 1.76
C VAL A 91 -8.98 -5.65 1.10
N PHE A 92 -8.29 -6.51 1.85
CA PHE A 92 -7.19 -7.31 1.29
C PHE A 92 -7.65 -8.26 0.18
N PRO A 93 -6.78 -8.56 -0.82
CA PRO A 93 -7.13 -9.37 -1.98
C PRO A 93 -7.81 -10.69 -1.67
N LYS A 94 -7.36 -11.39 -0.62
CA LYS A 94 -7.97 -12.66 -0.18
C LYS A 94 -9.46 -12.52 0.11
N TYR A 95 -9.89 -11.41 0.69
CA TYR A 95 -11.29 -11.17 1.03
C TYR A 95 -12.04 -10.51 -0.12
N ALA A 96 -11.38 -9.64 -0.88
CA ALA A 96 -11.98 -9.00 -2.05
C ALA A 96 -12.35 -10.01 -3.15
N LEU A 97 -11.46 -10.96 -3.43
CA LEU A 97 -11.71 -12.07 -4.37
C LEU A 97 -12.80 -13.03 -3.90
N ASN A 98 -13.03 -13.10 -2.57
CA ASN A 98 -14.12 -13.88 -1.96
C ASN A 98 -15.26 -12.96 -1.48
N SER A 99 -15.53 -11.87 -2.19
CA SER A 99 -16.44 -10.80 -1.73
C SER A 99 -17.82 -11.29 -1.29
N ARG A 100 -18.37 -12.37 -1.86
CA ARG A 100 -19.67 -12.93 -1.46
C ARG A 100 -19.73 -13.37 0.01
N ASP A 101 -18.60 -13.77 0.59
CA ASP A 101 -18.52 -14.27 1.96
C ASP A 101 -18.23 -13.15 2.98
N TRP A 102 -17.61 -12.06 2.52
CA TRP A 102 -17.02 -11.04 3.40
C TRP A 102 -17.63 -9.64 3.25
N ILE A 103 -18.33 -9.38 2.14
CA ILE A 103 -18.78 -8.04 1.74
C ILE A 103 -20.28 -8.06 1.52
N ASP A 104 -20.96 -7.09 2.13
CA ASP A 104 -22.40 -6.91 1.93
C ASP A 104 -22.71 -6.69 0.45
N LEU A 105 -23.76 -7.33 -0.05
CA LEU A 105 -24.16 -7.25 -1.46
C LEU A 105 -24.35 -5.81 -1.97
N LYS A 106 -24.77 -4.89 -1.11
CA LYS A 106 -24.93 -3.46 -1.45
C LYS A 106 -23.56 -2.78 -1.62
N ALA A 107 -22.53 -3.24 -0.92
CA ALA A 107 -21.17 -2.71 -1.00
C ALA A 107 -20.33 -3.38 -2.11
N SER A 108 -20.67 -4.60 -2.52
CA SER A 108 -19.85 -5.40 -3.46
C SER A 108 -19.55 -4.69 -4.78
N SER A 109 -20.48 -3.89 -5.31
CA SER A 109 -20.25 -3.18 -6.57
C SER A 109 -19.16 -2.11 -6.49
N TYR A 110 -18.99 -1.46 -5.32
CA TYR A 110 -17.96 -0.45 -5.09
C TYR A 110 -16.58 -1.09 -4.98
N LEU A 111 -16.52 -2.34 -4.51
CA LEU A 111 -15.27 -3.11 -4.42
C LEU A 111 -14.90 -3.73 -5.76
N ILE A 112 -15.84 -4.36 -6.46
CA ILE A 112 -15.58 -5.16 -7.67
C ILE A 112 -15.23 -4.28 -8.87
N LYS A 113 -15.91 -3.13 -9.04
CA LYS A 113 -15.71 -2.25 -10.21
C LYS A 113 -14.27 -1.80 -10.41
N PRO A 114 -13.55 -1.33 -9.36
CA PRO A 114 -12.15 -0.93 -9.49
C PRO A 114 -11.16 -2.08 -9.22
N MET A 115 -11.59 -3.34 -9.13
CA MET A 115 -10.72 -4.45 -8.74
C MET A 115 -10.11 -5.14 -9.97
N ASP A 116 -8.79 -5.35 -9.95
CA ASP A 116 -8.12 -6.17 -10.96
C ASP A 116 -8.28 -7.69 -10.69
N GLN A 117 -7.76 -8.52 -11.59
CA GLN A 117 -7.83 -9.98 -11.46
C GLN A 117 -7.07 -10.54 -10.25
N GLN A 118 -6.17 -9.76 -9.64
CA GLN A 118 -5.40 -10.15 -8.46
C GLN A 118 -6.04 -9.67 -7.16
N GLY A 119 -7.18 -8.98 -7.20
CA GLY A 119 -7.83 -8.40 -6.02
C GLY A 119 -7.19 -7.10 -5.54
N MET A 120 -6.37 -6.46 -6.38
CA MET A 120 -5.78 -5.16 -6.15
C MET A 120 -6.65 -4.07 -6.77
N GLN A 121 -6.38 -2.80 -6.47
CA GLN A 121 -6.99 -1.73 -7.24
C GLN A 121 -6.44 -1.80 -8.66
N GLU A 122 -7.34 -1.92 -9.64
CA GLU A 122 -7.00 -1.76 -11.04
C GLU A 122 -6.36 -0.39 -11.19
N LYS A 123 -5.08 -0.40 -11.56
CA LYS A 123 -4.42 0.80 -12.06
C LYS A 123 -5.27 1.25 -13.25
N ILE A 124 -6.08 2.29 -13.07
CA ILE A 124 -6.52 3.08 -14.21
C ILE A 124 -5.24 3.38 -14.97
N VAL A 125 -5.16 2.89 -16.20
CA VAL A 125 -3.96 2.99 -17.04
C VAL A 125 -3.51 4.46 -17.03
N GLY A 126 -2.44 4.75 -16.30
CA GLY A 126 -1.95 6.11 -16.07
C GLY A 126 -2.43 6.74 -14.76
N LEU A 127 -1.69 6.49 -13.67
CA LEU A 127 -1.45 7.55 -12.69
C LEU A 127 -0.59 8.62 -13.39
N GLN A 128 -1.23 9.51 -14.14
CA GLN A 128 -0.91 10.91 -13.97
C GLN A 128 -1.82 11.39 -12.86
N VAL A 129 -1.19 11.79 -11.76
CA VAL A 129 -1.73 12.83 -10.90
C VAL A 129 -1.97 14.04 -11.82
N ASN A 130 -3.17 14.14 -12.40
CA ASN A 130 -3.84 15.34 -12.91
C ASN A 130 -4.94 14.96 -13.92
N LEU A 131 -6.17 15.23 -13.48
CA LEU A 131 -7.34 15.68 -14.26
C LEU A 131 -7.66 15.03 -15.63
N LEU A 132 -8.95 14.69 -15.76
CA LEU A 132 -9.73 14.82 -16.99
C LEU A 132 -9.18 15.93 -17.91
N CYS A 133 -8.60 15.58 -19.06
CA CYS A 133 -8.61 16.39 -20.27
C CYS A 133 -8.06 15.61 -21.48
N SER A 134 -8.95 15.34 -22.45
CA SER A 134 -8.70 15.00 -23.86
C SER A 134 -7.99 13.69 -24.25
N LEU A 135 -8.82 12.74 -24.71
CA LEU A 135 -8.78 12.11 -26.04
C LEU A 135 -7.42 11.68 -26.66
N LEU A 136 -7.32 10.35 -26.84
CA LEU A 136 -6.72 9.63 -27.97
C LEU A 136 -5.19 9.69 -28.19
N ASN A 137 -4.47 8.58 -27.91
CA ASN A 137 -4.14 7.58 -28.94
C ASN A 137 -3.07 6.55 -28.48
N PHE A 138 -3.36 5.29 -28.79
CA PHE A 138 -2.44 4.20 -29.16
C PHE A 138 -1.45 3.57 -28.15
N ILE A 139 -1.87 2.37 -27.74
CA ILE A 139 -1.14 1.17 -27.28
C ILE A 139 0.35 1.10 -27.66
N LYS A 140 1.23 0.86 -26.67
CA LYS A 140 2.36 -0.06 -26.87
C LYS A 140 2.81 -0.78 -25.58
N VAL A 141 2.74 -2.10 -25.69
CA VAL A 141 3.19 -3.18 -24.81
C VAL A 141 4.55 -2.92 -24.14
N ARG A 142 4.63 -3.20 -22.83
CA ARG A 142 5.81 -3.85 -22.21
C ARG A 142 5.47 -4.61 -20.93
N SER A 143 4.85 -5.78 -21.12
CA SER A 143 4.97 -6.92 -20.20
C SER A 143 6.19 -7.72 -20.63
N LYS A 144 7.20 -7.81 -19.75
CA LYS A 144 8.25 -8.85 -19.62
C LYS A 144 9.46 -8.27 -18.86
N GLU A 145 9.28 -7.97 -17.56
CA GLU A 145 10.38 -7.93 -16.56
C GLU A 145 9.91 -7.67 -15.12
N ILE A 146 8.61 -7.39 -14.91
CA ILE A 146 8.07 -7.09 -13.57
C ILE A 146 7.96 -8.35 -12.67
N GLN A 147 8.03 -9.56 -13.21
CA GLN A 147 7.76 -10.81 -12.49
C GLN A 147 8.72 -11.19 -11.36
N LYS A 148 9.84 -10.47 -11.15
CA LYS A 148 10.79 -10.77 -10.07
C LYS A 148 10.69 -9.84 -8.84
N ARG A 149 9.90 -8.76 -8.91
CA ARG A 149 9.77 -7.80 -7.80
C ARG A 149 8.60 -8.16 -6.89
N LYS A 150 8.78 -8.04 -5.57
CA LYS A 150 7.70 -8.30 -4.60
C LYS A 150 6.83 -7.04 -4.45
N PRO A 151 5.49 -7.15 -4.45
CA PRO A 151 4.64 -6.00 -4.22
C PRO A 151 4.70 -5.52 -2.76
N CYS A 152 4.62 -4.21 -2.56
CA CYS A 152 4.23 -3.58 -1.30
C CYS A 152 2.87 -2.90 -1.52
N GLN A 153 1.90 -3.22 -0.67
CA GLN A 153 0.50 -2.77 -0.82
C GLN A 153 0.29 -1.42 -0.11
N ILE A 154 -0.61 -0.56 -0.63
CA ILE A 154 -1.07 0.71 -0.02
C ILE A 154 -2.59 0.84 -0.18
N CYS A 155 -3.30 1.34 0.82
CA CYS A 155 -4.69 1.78 0.68
C CYS A 155 -4.75 3.29 0.39
N PHE A 156 -5.59 3.76 -0.53
CA PHE A 156 -5.95 5.18 -0.58
C PHE A 156 -7.31 5.40 0.10
N THR A 157 -7.43 6.53 0.80
CA THR A 157 -8.67 7.03 1.41
C THR A 157 -8.94 8.44 0.92
#